data_AF-A0A2R6Q9B8-F1
#
_entry.id   AF-A0A2R6Q9B8-F1
#
_cell.length_a   1.000
_cell.length_b   1.000
_cell.length_c   1.000
_cell.angle_alpha   90.00
_cell.angle_beta   90.00
_cell.angle_gamma   90.00
#
_symmetry.space_group_name_H-M   'P 1'
#
loop_
_entity.id
_entity.type
_entity.pdbx_description
1 polymer ?
#
loop_
_entity_poly.entity_id
_entity_poly.type
_entity_poly.pdbx_seq_one_letter_code
_entity_poly.pdbx_strand_id
1 'polypeptide(L)'
;MPSDSFASWGVKPGTKNVHSLWIEIADGETSLADSTPPVRTLDVAVVRIIGQDGRILIESHQELSDGIVRNRCRPLSEKMMPGESVEDAVARAVREELGSIIGDSCDLRIVPNSYAKKVEERVSVSYPGLPACYALHSVDAWVGGLPDGEFCTEEGEEYENSEENKVADKAISCKKHYWKWVDSDSASF
;
A
#
# COMPACT_ATOMS: atom_id res chain seq x y z
N MET A 1 8.19 -13.47 19.68
CA MET A 1 7.16 -12.40 19.67
C MET A 1 6.42 -12.42 21.01
N PRO A 2 5.99 -11.26 21.55
CA PRO A 2 5.14 -11.24 22.75
C PRO A 2 3.81 -11.97 22.48
N SER A 3 3.37 -12.83 23.40
CA SER A 3 2.13 -13.64 23.26
C SER A 3 0.90 -12.78 22.95
N ASP A 4 0.84 -11.61 23.59
CA ASP A 4 -0.32 -10.71 23.52
C ASP A 4 -0.42 -10.00 22.17
N SER A 5 0.69 -9.91 21.43
CA SER A 5 0.71 -9.34 20.09
C SER A 5 0.14 -10.32 19.06
N PHE A 6 0.52 -11.59 19.12
CA PHE A 6 -0.02 -12.62 18.22
C PHE A 6 -1.52 -12.86 18.46
N ALA A 7 -1.96 -12.88 19.72
CA ALA A 7 -3.37 -13.04 20.08
C ALA A 7 -4.27 -11.90 19.55
N SER A 8 -3.69 -10.79 19.09
CA SER A 8 -4.44 -9.67 18.52
C SER A 8 -4.80 -9.83 17.05
N TRP A 9 -4.17 -10.74 16.32
CA TRP A 9 -4.32 -10.87 14.87
C TRP A 9 -5.72 -11.36 14.49
N GLY A 10 -6.43 -10.58 13.67
CA GLY A 10 -7.82 -10.86 13.30
C GLY A 10 -8.84 -10.65 14.41
N VAL A 11 -8.41 -10.15 15.58
CA VAL A 11 -9.27 -9.82 16.72
C VAL A 11 -9.31 -8.31 16.92
N LYS A 12 -8.13 -7.66 16.91
CA LYS A 12 -8.06 -6.21 16.96
C LYS A 12 -8.40 -5.63 15.60
N PRO A 13 -9.27 -4.61 15.54
CA PRO A 13 -9.57 -3.91 14.30
C PRO A 13 -8.32 -3.38 13.58
N GLY A 14 -8.35 -3.40 12.24
CA GLY A 14 -7.19 -3.08 11.38
C GLY A 14 -6.02 -4.09 11.39
N THR A 15 -6.14 -5.23 12.07
CA THR A 15 -5.13 -6.32 12.02
C THR A 15 -5.55 -7.44 11.10
N LYS A 16 -4.60 -8.02 10.36
CA LYS A 16 -4.81 -9.20 9.54
C LYS A 16 -4.68 -10.46 10.40
N ASN A 17 -5.28 -11.57 9.95
CA ASN A 17 -5.23 -12.85 10.64
C ASN A 17 -4.12 -13.75 10.08
N VAL A 18 -3.87 -14.91 10.71
CA VAL A 18 -2.83 -15.85 10.27
C VAL A 18 -3.08 -16.39 8.86
N HIS A 19 -4.35 -16.57 8.47
CA HIS A 19 -4.70 -17.03 7.13
C HIS A 19 -4.35 -15.99 6.06
N SER A 20 -4.54 -14.70 6.34
CA SER A 20 -4.07 -13.62 5.46
C SER A 20 -2.55 -13.66 5.28
N LEU A 21 -1.78 -13.90 6.35
CA LEU A 21 -0.32 -14.02 6.24
C LEU A 21 0.08 -15.24 5.40
N TRP A 22 -0.63 -16.35 5.55
CA TRP A 22 -0.39 -17.55 4.75
C TRP A 22 -0.63 -17.29 3.26
N ILE A 23 -1.72 -16.60 2.90
CA ILE A 23 -2.03 -16.22 1.52
C ILE A 23 -0.90 -15.34 0.95
N GLU A 24 -0.50 -14.29 1.67
CA GLU A 24 0.58 -13.39 1.24
C GLU A 24 1.90 -14.14 0.98
N ILE A 25 2.20 -15.19 1.77
CA ILE A 25 3.38 -16.04 1.57
C ILE A 25 3.20 -17.00 0.39
N ALA A 26 2.02 -17.62 0.26
CA ALA A 26 1.71 -18.56 -0.79
C ALA A 26 1.71 -17.91 -2.18
N ASP A 27 1.19 -16.68 -2.26
CA ASP A 27 1.16 -15.86 -3.46
C ASP A 27 2.52 -15.19 -3.74
N GLY A 28 3.49 -15.33 -2.83
CA GLY A 28 4.86 -14.80 -2.96
C GLY A 28 4.97 -13.29 -2.73
N GLU A 29 3.88 -12.61 -2.40
CA GLU A 29 3.84 -11.18 -2.06
C GLU A 29 4.70 -10.81 -0.84
N THR A 30 5.03 -11.81 -0.02
CA THR A 30 5.80 -11.64 1.20
C THR A 30 6.62 -12.90 1.46
N SER A 31 7.82 -12.71 2.02
CA SER A 31 8.66 -13.81 2.51
C SER A 31 8.93 -13.68 4.01
N LEU A 32 9.28 -14.78 4.66
CA LEU A 32 9.79 -14.78 6.03
C LEU A 32 11.28 -15.11 5.98
N ALA A 33 12.12 -14.18 6.44
CA ALA A 33 13.54 -14.43 6.61
C ALA A 33 13.76 -15.48 7.69
N ASP A 34 14.72 -16.38 7.45
CA ASP A 34 15.14 -17.41 8.39
C ASP A 34 15.99 -16.78 9.51
N SER A 35 15.30 -16.13 10.44
CA SER A 35 15.87 -15.44 11.60
C SER A 35 15.03 -15.69 12.85
N THR A 36 15.56 -15.32 14.03
CA THR A 36 14.86 -15.47 15.31
C THR A 36 14.76 -14.12 16.03
N PRO A 37 13.57 -13.49 16.10
CA PRO A 37 12.30 -13.91 15.46
C PRO A 37 12.33 -13.74 13.92
N PRO A 38 11.49 -14.46 13.18
CA PRO A 38 11.41 -14.34 11.72
C PRO A 38 11.00 -12.92 11.33
N VAL A 39 11.56 -12.42 10.22
CA VAL A 39 11.29 -11.07 9.70
C VAL A 39 10.48 -11.18 8.42
N ARG A 40 9.34 -10.49 8.38
CA ARG A 40 8.46 -10.40 7.20
C ARG A 40 9.05 -9.43 6.18
N THR A 41 9.48 -9.91 5.02
CA THR A 41 10.07 -9.08 3.97
C THR A 41 9.11 -8.92 2.79
N LEU A 42 8.99 -7.70 2.29
CA LEU A 42 8.16 -7.37 1.13
C LEU A 42 8.75 -6.19 0.35
N ASP A 43 8.55 -6.21 -0.96
CA ASP A 43 8.87 -5.13 -1.87
C ASP A 43 7.64 -4.24 -2.07
N VAL A 44 7.83 -2.92 -2.02
CA VAL A 44 6.75 -1.93 -2.06
C VAL A 44 7.12 -0.86 -3.08
N ALA A 45 6.26 -0.66 -4.08
CA ALA A 45 6.34 0.48 -4.98
C ALA A 45 5.82 1.73 -4.27
N VAL A 46 6.59 2.81 -4.30
CA VAL A 46 6.23 4.11 -3.73
C VAL A 46 6.21 5.14 -4.84
N VAL A 47 5.05 5.76 -5.08
CA VAL A 47 4.85 6.68 -6.20
C VAL A 47 4.69 8.09 -5.64
N ARG A 48 5.70 8.93 -5.85
CA ARG A 48 5.60 10.36 -5.57
C ARG A 48 4.97 11.06 -6.77
N ILE A 49 3.66 11.27 -6.70
CA ILE A 49 2.94 11.98 -7.75
C ILE A 49 3.17 13.48 -7.58
N ILE A 50 3.74 14.11 -8.60
CA ILE A 50 4.09 15.53 -8.61
C ILE A 50 2.94 16.32 -9.23
N GLY A 51 2.44 17.33 -8.53
CA GLY A 51 1.43 18.27 -8.97
C GLY A 51 2.02 19.39 -9.82
N GLN A 52 1.18 20.13 -10.55
CA GLN A 52 1.64 21.19 -11.47
C GLN A 52 2.44 22.31 -10.77
N ASP A 53 2.21 22.52 -9.48
CA ASP A 53 2.90 23.49 -8.64
C ASP A 53 4.09 22.90 -7.86
N GLY A 54 4.48 21.66 -8.15
CA GLY A 54 5.58 20.97 -7.48
C GLY A 54 5.22 20.34 -6.13
N ARG A 55 3.96 20.45 -5.68
CA ARG A 55 3.48 19.70 -4.50
C ARG A 55 3.44 18.19 -4.78
N ILE A 56 3.49 17.40 -3.72
CA ILE A 56 3.43 15.94 -3.80
C ILE A 56 2.08 15.47 -3.28
N LEU A 57 1.45 14.52 -3.99
CA LEU A 57 0.24 13.88 -3.52
C LEU A 57 0.57 12.88 -2.40
N ILE A 58 -0.15 12.97 -1.29
CA ILE A 58 -0.06 12.00 -0.21
C ILE A 58 -1.43 11.46 0.17
N GLU A 59 -1.43 10.20 0.55
CA GLU A 59 -2.54 9.56 1.26
C GLU A 59 -2.49 10.04 2.71
N SER A 60 -3.43 10.89 3.10
CA SER A 60 -3.54 11.40 4.46
C SER A 60 -4.01 10.30 5.42
N HIS A 61 -5.11 9.65 5.07
CA HIS A 61 -5.73 8.57 5.80
C HIS A 61 -6.52 7.68 4.85
N GLN A 62 -6.85 6.50 5.34
CA GLN A 62 -7.70 5.53 4.65
C GLN A 62 -8.83 5.08 5.58
N GLU A 63 -9.98 4.77 4.99
CA GLU A 63 -11.09 4.10 5.66
C GLU A 63 -11.09 2.62 5.25
N LEU A 64 -11.01 1.74 6.25
CA LEU A 64 -11.03 0.30 6.06
C LEU A 64 -12.47 -0.23 6.02
N SER A 65 -12.65 -1.46 5.55
CA SER A 65 -13.93 -2.16 5.47
C SER A 65 -14.68 -2.31 6.80
N ASP A 66 -13.97 -2.27 7.93
CA ASP A 66 -14.53 -2.28 9.29
C ASP A 66 -14.88 -0.86 9.82
N GLY A 67 -14.78 0.17 8.97
CA GLY A 67 -15.03 1.57 9.29
C GLY A 67 -13.87 2.26 10.02
N ILE A 68 -12.73 1.58 10.22
CA ILE A 68 -11.58 2.18 10.89
C ILE A 68 -10.84 3.12 9.97
N VAL A 69 -10.54 4.29 10.51
CA VAL A 69 -9.64 5.26 9.88
C VAL A 69 -8.20 5.00 10.31
N ARG A 70 -7.32 4.82 9.32
CA ARG A 70 -5.87 4.70 9.53
C ARG A 70 -5.17 5.92 8.94
N ASN A 71 -4.44 6.65 9.77
CA ASN A 71 -3.54 7.69 9.29
C ASN A 71 -2.33 7.06 8.58
N ARG A 72 -1.99 7.60 7.42
CA ARG A 72 -0.96 7.08 6.52
C ARG A 72 0.14 8.12 6.33
N CYS A 73 -0.25 9.33 5.93
CA CYS A 73 0.62 10.48 5.68
C CYS A 73 1.84 10.13 4.80
N ARG A 74 1.62 9.36 3.73
CA ARG A 74 2.68 8.88 2.84
C ARG A 74 2.24 8.93 1.38
N PRO A 75 3.16 8.86 0.41
CA PRO A 75 2.80 8.75 -1.00
C PRO A 75 2.02 7.46 -1.25
N LEU A 76 1.41 7.37 -2.44
CA LEU A 76 0.81 6.14 -2.92
C LEU A 76 1.84 5.00 -2.80
N SER A 77 1.45 3.94 -2.10
CA SER A 77 2.37 2.89 -1.65
C SER A 77 1.70 1.54 -1.80
N GLU A 78 2.16 0.77 -2.78
CA GLU A 78 1.54 -0.48 -3.15
C GLU A 78 2.53 -1.65 -3.11
N LYS A 79 2.05 -2.80 -2.65
CA LYS A 79 2.88 -4.00 -2.54
C LYS A 79 3.17 -4.55 -3.94
N MET A 80 4.41 -4.95 -4.19
CA MET A 80 4.78 -5.53 -5.48
C MET A 80 4.44 -7.03 -5.54
N MET A 81 4.01 -7.50 -6.71
CA MET A 81 3.80 -8.92 -6.99
C MET A 81 5.12 -9.61 -7.34
N PRO A 82 5.23 -10.95 -7.19
CA PRO A 82 6.45 -11.67 -7.52
C PRO A 82 6.86 -11.49 -8.98
N GLY A 83 8.09 -11.00 -9.19
CA GLY A 83 8.65 -10.78 -10.52
C GLY A 83 8.06 -9.58 -11.27
N GLU A 84 7.21 -8.78 -10.62
CA GLU A 84 6.66 -7.54 -11.18
C GLU A 84 7.75 -6.47 -11.33
N SER A 85 7.72 -5.72 -12.43
CA SER A 85 8.59 -4.56 -12.59
C SER A 85 8.10 -3.39 -11.74
N VAL A 86 8.97 -2.43 -11.41
CA VAL A 86 8.57 -1.24 -10.65
C VAL A 86 7.55 -0.44 -11.47
N GLU A 87 7.74 -0.34 -12.78
CA GLU A 87 6.86 0.36 -13.70
C GLU A 87 5.46 -0.27 -13.76
N ASP A 88 5.37 -1.60 -13.83
CA ASP A 88 4.10 -2.32 -13.82
C ASP A 88 3.38 -2.14 -12.48
N ALA A 89 4.10 -2.24 -11.36
CA ALA A 89 3.57 -2.01 -10.02
C ALA A 89 3.03 -0.58 -9.86
N VAL A 90 3.76 0.43 -10.36
CA VAL A 90 3.34 1.84 -10.36
C VAL A 90 2.05 2.02 -11.18
N ALA A 91 2.00 1.45 -12.38
CA ALA A 91 0.83 1.55 -13.26
C ALA A 91 -0.40 0.86 -12.66
N ARG A 92 -0.21 -0.29 -12.01
CA ARG A 92 -1.26 -1.01 -11.28
C ARG A 92 -1.75 -0.19 -10.09
N ALA A 93 -0.85 0.29 -9.24
CA ALA A 93 -1.19 1.07 -8.06
C ALA A 93 -1.97 2.36 -8.39
N VAL A 94 -1.55 3.09 -9.43
CA VAL A 94 -2.28 4.27 -9.90
C VAL A 94 -3.67 3.90 -10.42
N ARG A 95 -3.82 2.76 -11.10
CA ARG A 95 -5.12 2.30 -11.59
C ARG A 95 -6.04 1.86 -10.46
N GLU A 96 -5.54 1.11 -9.50
CA GLU A 96 -6.32 0.58 -8.36
C GLU A 96 -6.76 1.71 -7.43
N GLU A 97 -5.83 2.56 -7.00
CA GLU A 97 -6.12 3.57 -5.97
C GLU A 97 -6.67 4.89 -6.55
N LEU A 98 -6.31 5.27 -7.78
CA LEU A 98 -6.71 6.56 -8.39
C LEU A 98 -7.62 6.41 -9.62
N GLY A 99 -7.86 5.18 -10.10
CA GLY A 99 -8.64 4.91 -11.32
C GLY A 99 -10.07 5.43 -11.28
N SER A 100 -10.70 5.44 -10.09
CA SER A 100 -12.09 5.91 -9.92
C SER A 100 -12.29 7.39 -10.27
N ILE A 101 -11.23 8.20 -10.28
CA ILE A 101 -11.30 9.63 -10.63
C ILE A 101 -10.68 9.95 -12.00
N ILE A 102 -9.63 9.24 -12.42
CA ILE A 102 -8.96 9.50 -13.72
C ILE A 102 -9.61 8.73 -14.88
N GLY A 103 -10.45 7.74 -14.59
CA GLY A 103 -11.12 6.89 -15.56
C GLY A 103 -10.13 6.02 -16.35
N ASP A 104 -10.60 5.47 -17.48
CA ASP A 104 -9.79 4.56 -18.32
C ASP A 104 -8.62 5.26 -19.04
N SER A 105 -8.66 6.58 -19.15
CA SER A 105 -7.60 7.40 -19.76
C SER A 105 -6.58 7.86 -18.71
N CYS A 106 -5.80 6.92 -18.18
CA CYS A 106 -4.69 7.24 -17.27
C CYS A 106 -3.49 7.81 -18.05
N ASP A 107 -3.27 9.13 -17.98
CA ASP A 107 -2.03 9.78 -18.46
C ASP A 107 -0.96 9.71 -17.36
N LEU A 108 -0.42 8.51 -17.16
CA LEU A 108 0.70 8.25 -16.25
C LEU A 108 2.04 8.41 -16.97
N ARG A 109 2.92 9.24 -16.40
CA ARG A 109 4.30 9.43 -16.89
C ARG A 109 5.29 9.33 -15.75
N ILE A 110 6.04 8.24 -15.70
CA ILE A 110 7.15 8.06 -14.75
C ILE A 110 8.31 8.97 -15.17
N VAL A 111 8.85 9.73 -14.21
CA VAL A 111 9.98 10.63 -14.45
C VAL A 111 11.24 9.78 -14.66
N PRO A 112 11.93 9.92 -15.81
CA PRO A 112 13.14 9.16 -16.08
C PRO A 112 14.22 9.42 -15.02
N ASN A 113 14.94 8.35 -14.63
CA ASN A 113 16.03 8.40 -13.66
C ASN A 113 15.62 8.89 -12.23
N SER A 114 14.34 8.85 -11.89
CA SER A 114 13.85 9.19 -10.53
C SER A 114 13.90 8.02 -9.55
N TYR A 115 14.16 6.80 -10.03
CA TYR A 115 14.13 5.59 -9.22
C TYR A 115 15.14 5.63 -8.06
N ALA A 116 14.64 5.32 -6.87
CA ALA A 116 15.44 5.15 -5.65
C ALA A 116 14.98 3.91 -4.88
N LYS A 117 15.94 3.18 -4.30
CA LYS A 117 15.66 2.05 -3.40
C LYS A 117 16.11 2.37 -1.98
N LYS A 118 15.23 2.11 -1.02
CA LYS A 118 15.48 2.27 0.42
C LYS A 118 14.99 1.02 1.14
N VAL A 119 15.70 0.57 2.16
CA VAL A 119 15.26 -0.54 3.02
C VAL A 119 14.93 0.01 4.39
N GLU A 120 13.75 -0.33 4.91
CA GLU A 120 13.30 0.09 6.23
C GLU A 120 12.83 -1.09 7.08
N GLU A 121 13.32 -1.16 8.32
CA GLU A 121 12.85 -2.13 9.29
C GLU A 121 11.86 -1.47 10.26
N ARG A 122 10.63 -2.00 10.32
CA ARG A 122 9.58 -1.52 11.23
C ARG A 122 8.71 -2.68 11.68
N VAL A 123 7.95 -2.48 12.77
CA VAL A 123 6.94 -3.46 13.19
C VAL A 123 5.75 -3.39 12.24
N SER A 124 5.27 -4.54 11.76
CA SER A 124 4.08 -4.59 10.91
C SER A 124 2.84 -4.13 11.66
N VAL A 125 2.15 -3.14 11.11
CA VAL A 125 0.88 -2.65 11.69
C VAL A 125 -0.24 -3.68 11.49
N SER A 126 -0.22 -4.41 10.36
CA SER A 126 -1.19 -5.48 10.05
C SER A 126 -0.95 -6.74 10.89
N TYR A 127 0.30 -6.98 11.28
CA TYR A 127 0.72 -8.12 12.10
C TYR A 127 1.49 -7.64 13.34
N PRO A 128 0.81 -7.05 14.34
CA PRO A 128 1.48 -6.50 15.51
C PRO A 128 2.45 -7.49 16.15
N GLY A 129 3.65 -7.01 16.45
CA GLY A 129 4.74 -7.81 17.02
C GLY A 129 5.58 -8.58 16.01
N LEU A 130 5.19 -8.66 14.74
CA LEU A 130 5.99 -9.29 13.68
C LEU A 130 6.95 -8.23 13.12
N PRO A 131 8.27 -8.40 13.26
CA PRO A 131 9.22 -7.53 12.59
C PRO A 131 9.03 -7.61 11.08
N ALA A 132 9.14 -6.48 10.40
CA ALA A 132 9.04 -6.41 8.96
C ALA A 132 10.18 -5.58 8.37
N CYS A 133 10.64 -6.01 7.20
CA CYS A 133 11.63 -5.34 6.38
C CYS A 133 10.97 -4.94 5.06
N TYR A 134 10.89 -3.65 4.80
CA TYR A 134 10.27 -3.08 3.61
C TYR A 134 11.35 -2.64 2.65
N ALA A 135 11.42 -3.29 1.49
CA ALA A 135 12.21 -2.81 0.36
C ALA A 135 11.35 -1.81 -0.43
N LEU A 136 11.58 -0.51 -0.22
CA LEU A 136 10.83 0.57 -0.85
C LEU A 136 11.48 0.94 -2.19
N HIS A 137 10.71 0.79 -3.26
CA HIS A 137 11.04 1.14 -4.64
C HIS A 137 10.32 2.44 -5.01
N SER A 138 10.99 3.58 -4.82
CA SER A 138 10.41 4.90 -5.02
C SER A 138 10.65 5.44 -6.42
N VAL A 139 9.62 6.03 -7.03
CA VAL A 139 9.72 6.76 -8.31
C VAL A 139 8.91 8.05 -8.24
N ASP A 140 9.29 9.02 -9.09
CA ASP A 140 8.49 10.20 -9.35
C ASP A 140 7.59 9.97 -10.57
N ALA A 141 6.35 10.46 -10.50
CA ALA A 141 5.42 10.33 -11.61
C ALA A 141 4.52 11.57 -11.76
N TRP A 142 4.03 11.77 -12.98
CA TRP A 142 2.94 12.68 -13.30
C TRP A 142 1.70 11.86 -13.63
N VAL A 143 0.55 12.26 -13.08
CA VAL A 143 -0.74 11.62 -13.37
C VAL A 143 -1.71 12.72 -13.80
N GLY A 144 -2.18 12.64 -15.04
CA GLY A 144 -3.18 13.56 -15.59
C GLY A 144 -4.58 13.32 -15.01
N GLY A 145 -5.38 14.37 -14.92
CA GLY A 145 -6.80 14.29 -14.51
C GLY A 145 -7.06 14.32 -13.01
N LEU A 146 -6.02 14.49 -12.17
CA LEU A 146 -6.19 14.61 -10.73
C LEU A 146 -6.72 16.00 -10.32
N PRO A 147 -7.58 16.10 -9.28
CA PRO A 147 -8.00 17.37 -8.72
C PRO A 147 -6.86 18.18 -8.08
N ASP A 148 -6.91 19.51 -8.18
CA ASP A 148 -5.92 20.42 -7.56
C ASP A 148 -6.06 20.51 -6.02
N GLY A 149 -7.22 20.11 -5.48
CA GLY A 149 -7.56 20.14 -4.06
C GLY A 149 -7.46 18.77 -3.39
N GLU A 150 -7.93 18.68 -2.14
CA GLU A 150 -8.11 17.40 -1.47
C GLU A 150 -9.26 16.61 -2.13
N PHE A 151 -9.11 15.29 -2.21
CA PHE A 151 -10.11 14.40 -2.80
C PHE A 151 -10.07 13.04 -2.13
N CYS A 152 -11.07 12.20 -2.42
CA CYS A 152 -11.06 10.80 -2.02
C CYS A 152 -11.36 9.89 -3.20
N THR A 153 -10.81 8.69 -3.15
CA THR A 153 -11.05 7.62 -4.13
C THR A 153 -11.58 6.39 -3.42
N GLU A 154 -12.34 5.58 -4.14
CA GLU A 154 -12.80 4.28 -3.67
C GLU A 154 -12.04 3.18 -4.40
N GLU A 155 -11.66 2.14 -3.66
CA GLU A 155 -11.01 0.95 -4.20
C GLU A 155 -12.07 -0.16 -4.41
N GLY A 156 -11.95 -0.91 -5.51
CA GLY A 156 -12.80 -2.07 -5.78
C GLY A 156 -12.50 -3.23 -4.81
N GLU A 157 -13.35 -4.24 -4.78
CA GLU A 157 -13.10 -5.43 -3.94
C GLU A 157 -11.86 -6.19 -4.45
N GLU A 158 -10.77 -6.21 -3.65
CA GLU A 158 -9.46 -6.83 -3.95
C GLU A 158 -9.53 -8.32 -4.35
N TYR A 159 -10.67 -9.01 -4.16
CA TYR A 159 -10.76 -10.48 -4.14
C TYR A 159 -12.00 -11.08 -4.83
N GLU A 160 -12.55 -10.46 -5.88
CA GLU A 160 -13.79 -10.94 -6.52
C GLU A 160 -13.68 -12.28 -7.31
N ASN A 161 -12.49 -12.89 -7.48
CA ASN A 161 -12.32 -13.94 -8.50
C ASN A 161 -11.74 -15.30 -8.07
N SER A 162 -11.97 -15.75 -6.84
CA SER A 162 -11.75 -17.17 -6.51
C SER A 162 -12.86 -17.75 -5.61
N GLU A 163 -13.49 -18.83 -6.07
CA GLU A 163 -14.58 -19.53 -5.35
C GLU A 163 -14.14 -20.15 -4.01
N GLU A 164 -12.85 -20.06 -3.65
CA GLU A 164 -12.28 -20.46 -2.35
C GLU A 164 -12.39 -19.35 -1.28
N ASN A 165 -12.81 -18.13 -1.62
CA ASN A 165 -12.76 -16.93 -0.77
C ASN A 165 -13.87 -16.73 0.27
N LYS A 166 -14.75 -17.71 0.54
CA LYS A 166 -15.80 -17.57 1.57
C LYS A 166 -15.27 -17.35 3.00
N VAL A 167 -13.97 -17.55 3.24
CA VAL A 167 -13.29 -17.23 4.51
C VAL A 167 -12.49 -15.91 4.42
N ALA A 168 -12.12 -15.48 3.21
CA ALA A 168 -11.48 -14.20 2.92
C ALA A 168 -12.47 -13.01 2.97
N ASP A 169 -13.78 -13.26 2.96
CA ASP A 169 -14.86 -12.29 3.26
C ASP A 169 -14.71 -11.55 4.62
N LYS A 170 -13.75 -11.95 5.46
CA LYS A 170 -13.40 -11.29 6.72
C LYS A 170 -12.05 -10.57 6.69
N ALA A 171 -11.35 -10.56 5.55
CA ALA A 171 -10.10 -9.83 5.42
C ALA A 171 -10.40 -8.33 5.37
N ILE A 172 -9.71 -7.57 6.22
CA ILE A 172 -9.88 -6.12 6.27
C ILE A 172 -9.18 -5.52 5.06
N SER A 173 -9.96 -5.13 4.04
CA SER A 173 -9.50 -4.35 2.89
C SER A 173 -9.65 -2.84 3.11
N CYS A 174 -8.91 -2.05 2.34
CA CYS A 174 -9.15 -0.62 2.21
C CYS A 174 -10.41 -0.39 1.38
N LYS A 175 -11.20 0.64 1.71
CA LYS A 175 -12.37 1.04 0.91
C LYS A 175 -12.22 2.43 0.34
N LYS A 176 -11.64 3.36 1.11
CA LYS A 176 -11.50 4.76 0.71
C LYS A 176 -10.12 5.27 1.04
N HIS A 177 -9.53 5.98 0.10
CA HIS A 177 -8.28 6.70 0.29
C HIS A 177 -8.57 8.20 0.25
N TYR A 178 -7.99 8.95 1.19
CA TYR A 178 -8.14 10.40 1.28
C TYR A 178 -6.83 11.09 0.96
N TRP A 179 -6.83 11.85 -0.11
CA TRP A 179 -5.66 12.42 -0.74
C TRP A 179 -5.56 13.92 -0.50
N LYS A 180 -4.34 14.40 -0.30
CA LYS A 180 -4.03 15.83 -0.24
C LYS A 180 -2.67 16.14 -0.82
N TRP A 181 -2.54 17.36 -1.33
CA TRP A 181 -1.28 17.89 -1.84
C TRP A 181 -0.48 18.55 -0.73
N VAL A 182 0.80 18.22 -0.60
CA VAL A 182 1.72 18.83 0.38
C VAL A 182 2.97 19.36 -0.29
N ASP A 183 3.60 20.36 0.32
CA ASP A 183 4.88 20.87 -0.17
C ASP A 183 5.96 19.77 -0.10
N SER A 184 6.82 19.71 -1.13
CA SER A 184 7.91 18.73 -1.21
C SER A 184 8.79 18.71 0.04
N ASP A 185 9.02 19.88 0.63
CA ASP A 185 9.90 20.04 1.79
C ASP A 185 9.27 19.56 3.09
N SER A 186 7.94 19.46 3.13
CA SER A 186 7.18 18.92 4.27
C SER A 186 7.06 17.39 4.22
N ALA A 187 7.50 16.79 3.11
CA ALA A 187 7.29 15.41 2.74
C ALA A 187 8.60 14.62 2.93
N SER A 188 8.99 14.36 4.18
CA SER A 188 10.13 13.47 4.47
C SER A 188 9.67 12.01 4.38
N PHE A 189 10.00 11.33 3.27
CA PHE A 189 9.71 9.92 3.03
C PHE A 189 11.00 9.07 3.01
#